data_AF-A0A382Y9M6-F1
#
_entry.id   AF-A0A382Y9M6-F1
#
_cell.length_a   1.000
_cell.length_b   1.000
_cell.length_c   1.000
_cell.angle_alpha   90.00
_cell.angle_beta   90.00
_cell.angle_gamma   90.00
#
_symmetry.space_group_name_H-M   'P 1'
#
loop_
_entity.id
_entity.type
_entity.pdbx_description
1 polymer ?
#
loop_
_entity_poly.entity_id
_entity_poly.type
_entity_poly.pdbx_seq_one_letter_code
_entity_poly.pdbx_strand_id
1 'polypeptide(L)'
;MIKYINKLTDLFIKLSLPNVKAKHKRRGIKWTKKIEQKQILRFKSTLPVMYWYGIMWVCAVTLPENVLRAIPSEIPVGMFFLLAIWGINNYFGWVKIK
;
A
#
# COMPACT_ATOMS: atom_id res chain seq x y z
N MET A 1 4.96 -15.06 8.11
CA MET A 1 5.24 -13.97 7.12
C MET A 1 4.32 -12.76 7.29
N ILE A 2 2.99 -12.94 7.40
CA ILE A 2 1.98 -11.87 7.55
C ILE A 2 2.20 -10.96 8.79
N LYS A 3 2.67 -11.51 9.91
CA LYS A 3 2.90 -10.75 11.17
C LYS A 3 3.86 -9.57 11.02
N TYR A 4 4.92 -9.72 10.23
CA TYR A 4 5.92 -8.66 10.04
C TYR A 4 5.41 -7.56 9.13
N ILE A 5 4.69 -7.92 8.06
CA ILE A 5 4.06 -6.97 7.14
C ILE A 5 3.01 -6.13 7.88
N ASN A 6 2.20 -6.76 8.73
CA ASN A 6 1.23 -6.05 9.56
C ASN A 6 1.93 -5.10 10.55
N LYS A 7 3.00 -5.55 11.21
CA LYS A 7 3.78 -4.71 12.13
C LYS A 7 4.40 -3.51 11.40
N LEU A 8 4.93 -3.71 10.19
CA LEU A 8 5.51 -2.64 9.38
C LEU A 8 4.44 -1.64 8.92
N THR A 9 3.27 -2.17 8.54
CA THR A 9 2.09 -1.38 8.13
C THR A 9 1.60 -0.50 9.28
N ASP A 10 1.45 -1.07 10.47
CA ASP A 10 1.01 -0.32 11.66
C ASP A 10 2.02 0.75 12.05
N LEU A 11 3.31 0.45 11.96
CA LEU A 11 4.37 1.40 12.26
C LEU A 11 4.40 2.55 11.24
N PHE A 12 4.24 2.24 9.94
CA PHE A 12 4.13 3.23 8.88
C PHE A 12 2.92 4.16 9.10
N ILE A 13 1.76 3.59 9.42
CA ILE A 13 0.55 4.35 9.71
C ILE A 13 0.76 5.26 10.92
N LYS A 14 1.35 4.72 12.00
CA LYS A 14 1.64 5.47 13.23
C LYS A 14 2.58 6.66 12.98
N LEU A 15 3.60 6.49 12.15
CA LEU A 15 4.55 7.55 11.79
C LEU A 15 3.96 8.56 10.79
N SER A 16 3.06 8.13 9.90
CA SER A 16 2.48 8.97 8.86
C SER A 16 1.31 9.82 9.35
N LEU A 17 0.53 9.33 10.31
CA LEU A 17 -0.65 9.99 10.87
C LEU A 17 -0.39 11.42 11.38
N PRO A 18 0.68 11.69 12.16
CA PRO A 18 1.02 13.04 12.62
C PRO A 18 1.20 14.05 11.48
N ASN A 19 1.90 13.64 10.41
CA ASN A 19 2.14 14.49 9.24
C ASN A 19 0.83 14.83 8.50
N VAL A 20 -0.06 13.84 8.36
CA VAL A 20 -1.38 14.05 7.76
C VAL A 20 -2.25 14.96 8.63
N LYS A 21 -2.22 14.78 9.95
CA LYS A 21 -2.93 15.64 10.91
C LYS A 21 -2.43 17.08 10.84
N ALA A 22 -1.12 17.30 10.78
CA ALA A 22 -0.53 18.62 10.59
C ALA A 22 -0.93 19.26 9.24
N LYS A 23 -1.00 18.47 8.16
CA LYS A 23 -1.49 18.93 6.84
C LYS A 23 -2.97 19.35 6.89
N HIS A 24 -3.82 18.63 7.62
CA HIS A 24 -5.23 19.00 7.79
C HIS A 24 -5.39 20.26 8.64
N LYS A 25 -4.61 20.40 9.73
CA LYS A 25 -4.57 21.60 10.56
C LYS A 25 -4.20 22.84 9.74
N ARG A 26 -3.19 22.74 8.86
CA ARG A 26 -2.80 23.81 7.93
C ARG A 26 -3.91 24.21 6.94
N ARG A 27 -4.84 23.30 6.64
CA ARG A 27 -5.99 23.54 5.76
C ARG A 27 -7.25 23.99 6.52
N GLY A 28 -7.16 24.22 7.83
CA GLY A 28 -8.30 24.56 8.67
C GLY A 28 -9.31 23.42 8.87
N ILE A 29 -8.97 22.19 8.49
CA ILE A 29 -9.89 21.04 8.58
C ILE A 29 -9.81 20.45 9.98
N LYS A 30 -10.94 20.42 10.71
CA LYS A 30 -11.04 19.82 12.04
C LYS A 30 -10.79 18.31 11.95
N TRP A 31 -9.80 17.83 12.71
CA TRP A 31 -9.50 16.40 12.78
C TRP A 31 -10.62 15.67 13.53
N THR A 32 -11.22 14.66 12.88
CA THR A 32 -12.29 13.83 13.46
C THR A 32 -11.93 12.36 13.33
N LYS A 33 -12.51 11.50 14.19
CA LYS A 33 -12.31 10.03 14.13
C LYS A 33 -12.65 9.45 12.75
N LYS A 34 -13.65 10.00 12.06
CA LYS A 34 -14.05 9.57 10.71
C LYS A 34 -12.98 9.85 9.65
N ILE A 35 -12.31 11.01 9.74
CA ILE A 35 -11.20 11.35 8.84
C ILE A 35 -10.01 10.43 9.11
N GLU A 36 -9.69 10.22 10.38
CA GLU A 36 -8.61 9.33 10.80
C GLU A 36 -8.79 7.91 10.27
N GLN A 37 -9.96 7.30 10.50
CA GLN A 37 -10.29 5.97 9.99
C GLN A 37 -10.19 5.90 8.46
N LYS A 38 -10.68 6.92 7.74
CA LYS A 38 -10.58 6.97 6.28
C LYS A 38 -9.14 7.08 5.79
N GLN A 39 -8.27 7.80 6.49
CA GLN A 39 -6.84 7.89 6.15
C GLN A 39 -6.10 6.58 6.46
N ILE A 40 -6.40 5.94 7.59
CA ILE A 40 -5.87 4.62 7.91
C ILE A 40 -6.27 3.59 6.84
N LEU A 41 -7.53 3.60 6.39
CA LEU A 41 -8.00 2.73 5.32
C LEU A 41 -7.28 2.99 4.00
N ARG A 42 -7.07 4.27 3.64
CA ARG A 42 -6.25 4.65 2.47
C ARG A 42 -4.86 4.05 2.55
N PHE A 43 -4.16 4.26 3.66
CA PHE A 43 -2.82 3.72 3.85
C PHE A 43 -2.81 2.19 3.71
N LYS A 44 -3.71 1.48 4.39
CA LYS A 44 -3.83 0.01 4.29
C LYS A 44 -4.12 -0.47 2.86
N SER A 45 -4.88 0.29 2.09
CA SER A 45 -5.24 -0.05 0.72
C SER A 45 -4.10 0.16 -0.27
N THR A 46 -3.26 1.18 -0.04
CA THR A 46 -2.16 1.55 -0.95
C THR A 46 -0.85 0.83 -0.62
N LEU A 47 -0.65 0.46 0.65
CA LEU A 47 0.59 -0.17 1.14
C LEU A 47 1.00 -1.45 0.40
N PRO A 48 0.11 -2.39 0.08
CA PRO A 48 0.50 -3.60 -0.64
C PRO A 48 1.03 -3.34 -2.05
N VAL A 49 0.43 -2.37 -2.76
CA VAL A 49 0.92 -1.92 -4.06
C VAL A 49 2.31 -1.30 -3.93
N MET A 50 2.52 -0.49 -2.90
CA MET A 50 3.80 0.15 -2.62
C MET A 50 4.89 -0.88 -2.24
N TYR A 51 4.54 -1.90 -1.45
CA TYR A 51 5.45 -3.00 -1.12
C TYR A 51 5.80 -3.83 -2.36
N TRP A 52 4.82 -4.13 -3.21
CA TRP A 52 5.07 -4.82 -4.46
C TRP A 52 6.07 -4.07 -5.35
N TYR A 53 5.88 -2.76 -5.49
CA TYR A 53 6.80 -1.91 -6.24
C TYR A 53 8.21 -1.91 -5.64
N GLY A 54 8.32 -1.81 -4.31
CA GLY A 54 9.61 -1.89 -3.61
C GLY A 54 10.33 -3.22 -3.81
N ILE A 55 9.59 -4.34 -3.76
CA ILE A 55 10.15 -5.67 -4.05
C ILE A 55 10.64 -5.75 -5.49
N MET A 56 9.83 -5.31 -6.46
CA MET A 56 10.21 -5.30 -7.87
C MET A 56 11.46 -4.45 -8.12
N TRP A 57 11.57 -3.31 -7.44
CA TRP A 57 12.76 -2.47 -7.54
C TRP A 57 14.01 -3.15 -6.97
N VAL A 58 13.91 -3.77 -5.79
CA VAL A 58 15.02 -4.55 -5.21
C VAL A 58 15.39 -5.71 -6.14
N CYS A 59 14.42 -6.42 -6.70
CA CYS A 59 14.65 -7.48 -7.67
C CYS A 59 15.37 -6.95 -8.92
N ALA A 60 14.96 -5.80 -9.47
CA ALA A 60 15.59 -5.21 -10.65
C ALA A 60 17.04 -4.78 -10.41
N VAL A 61 17.38 -4.35 -9.18
CA VAL A 61 18.75 -3.91 -8.83
C VAL A 61 19.65 -5.07 -8.42
N THR A 62 19.11 -6.13 -7.82
CA THR A 62 19.91 -7.22 -7.23
C THR A 62 19.99 -8.48 -8.08
N LEU A 63 18.99 -8.75 -8.93
CA LEU A 63 18.99 -9.96 -9.77
C LEU A 63 19.81 -9.73 -11.03
N PRO A 64 20.60 -10.73 -11.47
CA PRO A 64 21.30 -10.66 -12.74
C PRO A 64 20.30 -10.74 -13.90
N GLU A 65 20.65 -10.10 -15.02
CA GLU A 65 19.73 -9.86 -16.15
C GLU A 65 19.18 -11.14 -16.77
N ASN A 66 19.96 -12.22 -16.77
CA ASN A 66 19.55 -13.55 -17.21
C ASN A 66 18.39 -14.13 -16.38
N VAL A 67 18.36 -13.87 -15.07
CA VAL A 67 17.28 -14.30 -14.18
C VAL A 67 16.04 -13.43 -14.37
N LEU A 68 16.22 -12.12 -14.54
CA LEU A 68 15.11 -11.21 -14.83
C LEU A 68 14.40 -11.55 -16.15
N ARG A 69 15.14 -11.89 -17.20
CA ARG A 69 14.58 -12.31 -18.49
C ARG A 69 13.88 -13.67 -18.45
N ALA A 70 14.24 -14.53 -17.49
CA ALA A 70 13.58 -15.82 -17.29
C ALA A 70 12.20 -15.69 -16.62
N ILE A 71 11.91 -14.55 -15.97
CA ILE A 71 10.62 -14.30 -15.34
C ILE A 71 9.65 -13.78 -16.42
N PRO A 72 8.54 -14.49 -16.69
CA PRO A 72 7.51 -14.00 -17.59
C PRO A 72 6.93 -12.67 -17.08
N SER A 73 6.87 -11.66 -17.94
CA SER A 73 6.43 -10.30 -17.60
C SER A 73 4.99 -10.23 -17.11
N GLU A 74 4.17 -11.23 -17.47
CA GLU A 74 2.78 -11.39 -17.11
C GLU A 74 2.59 -11.63 -15.62
N ILE A 75 3.56 -12.29 -14.96
CA ILE A 75 3.50 -12.60 -13.53
C ILE A 75 3.56 -11.32 -12.68
N PRO A 76 4.59 -10.45 -12.82
CA PRO A 76 4.67 -9.26 -12.00
C PRO A 76 3.60 -8.22 -12.35
N VAL A 77 3.20 -8.15 -13.62
CA VAL A 77 2.11 -7.27 -14.07
C VAL A 77 0.76 -7.77 -13.54
N GLY A 78 0.48 -9.07 -13.62
CA GLY A 78 -0.74 -9.67 -13.11
C GLY A 78 -0.87 -9.49 -11.59
N MET A 79 0.21 -9.70 -10.84
CA MET A 79 0.22 -9.48 -9.39
C MET A 79 -0.03 -8.00 -9.05
N PHE A 80 0.55 -7.06 -9.80
CA PHE A 80 0.28 -5.64 -9.64
C PHE A 80 -1.20 -5.31 -9.85
N PHE A 81 -1.82 -5.84 -10.91
CA PHE A 81 -3.25 -5.64 -11.18
C PHE A 81 -4.13 -6.20 -10.05
N LEU A 82 -3.84 -7.41 -9.56
CA LEU A 82 -4.58 -7.99 -8.45
C LEU A 82 -4.50 -7.14 -7.18
N LEU A 83 -3.31 -6.67 -6.83
CA LEU A 83 -3.11 -5.80 -5.67
C LEU A 83 -3.75 -4.43 -5.85
N ALA A 84 -3.72 -3.87 -7.06
CA ALA A 84 -4.37 -2.60 -7.37
C ALA A 84 -5.90 -2.72 -7.28
N ILE A 85 -6.49 -3.77 -7.87
CA ILE A 85 -7.92 -4.04 -7.78
C ILE A 85 -8.33 -4.25 -6.33
N TRP A 86 -7.56 -5.04 -5.56
CA TRP A 86 -7.80 -5.24 -4.14
C TRP A 86 -7.74 -3.91 -3.36
N GLY A 87 -6.73 -3.08 -3.61
CA GLY A 87 -6.57 -1.78 -2.95
C GLY A 87 -7.69 -0.80 -3.28
N ILE A 88 -8.08 -0.70 -4.56
CA ILE A 88 -9.22 0.12 -5.00
C ILE A 88 -10.50 -0.37 -4.33
N ASN A 89 -10.71 -1.69 -4.32
CA ASN A 89 -11.88 -2.28 -3.70
C ASN A 89 -11.95 -2.02 -2.20
N ASN A 90 -10.84 -2.14 -1.48
CA ASN A 90 -10.78 -1.90 -0.04
C ASN A 90 -10.97 -0.41 0.31
N TYR A 91 -10.56 0.49 -0.61
CA TYR A 91 -10.72 1.93 -0.44
C TYR A 91 -12.14 2.45 -0.74
N PHE A 92 -12.76 1.97 -1.82
CA PHE A 92 -14.11 2.40 -2.24
C PHE A 92 -15.25 1.51 -1.71
N GLY A 93 -14.95 0.27 -1.32
CA GLY A 93 -15.92 -0.69 -0.79
C GLY A 93 -16.88 -1.27 -1.84
N TRP A 94 -16.48 -1.36 -3.11
CA TRP A 94 -17.33 -1.79 -4.22
C TRP A 94 -17.79 -3.26 -4.14
N VAL A 95 -16.91 -4.16 -3.70
CA VAL A 95 -17.15 -5.59 -3.54
C VAL A 95 -16.87 -5.96 -2.10
N LYS A 96 -17.95 -6.18 -1.33
CA LYS A 96 -17.87 -6.80 -0.01
C LYS A 96 -17.73 -8.30 -0.21
N ILE A 97 -16.50 -8.81 -0.17
CA ILE A 97 -16.27 -10.25 -0.04
C ILE A 97 -16.72 -10.60 1.39
N LYS A 98 -17.84 -11.31 1.52
CA LYS A 98 -18.36 -11.84 2.79
C LYS A 98 -17.63 -13.11 3.17
#